data_AF-A0A434R4E5-F1
#
_entry.id   AF-A0A434R4E5-F1
#
_cell.length_a   1.000
_cell.length_b   1.000
_cell.length_c   1.000
_cell.angle_alpha   90.00
_cell.angle_beta   90.00
_cell.angle_gamma   90.00
#
_symmetry.space_group_name_H-M   'P 1'
#
loop_
_entity.id
_entity.type
_entity.pdbx_description
1 polymer ?
#
loop_
_entity_poly.entity_id
_entity_poly.type
_entity_poly.pdbx_seq_one_letter_code
_entity_poly.pdbx_strand_id
1 'polypeptide(L)'
;MLRLWSQDVAISSDRPVATLNPEQRFIVEICRAFAAKPKILILDEPTEHLHGDDVERLFKRVREIAATGTAVVYISHRLHEVGAIAQRITVLRDGKGQGTYATESVTEQQVVELIVGGKLEREFPSKLEGGETAPVVLRVEGLSSAHFSNVNLAVRRGEIIGLAGVSDNGQKEFLRSLAGLEKIKSGTVTVKDSRLDMNSVRAAKRAGIRLLPSDRHRASMFGVLSVAENFVIRSLDADSRLGFVSSSSERSRAEHAISAFRIKTPSPE
;
A
#
# COMPACT_ATOMS: atom_id res chain seq x y z
N MET A 1 6.13 10.13 -30.01
CA MET A 1 6.27 9.63 -28.63
C MET A 1 5.24 8.55 -28.30
N LEU A 2 3.92 8.77 -28.40
CA LEU A 2 2.93 7.70 -28.14
C LEU A 2 3.08 6.45 -29.03
N ARG A 3 3.41 6.63 -30.32
CA ARG A 3 3.71 5.50 -31.25
C ARG A 3 4.90 4.62 -30.85
N LEU A 4 5.71 5.06 -29.89
CA LEU A 4 6.85 4.31 -29.38
C LEU A 4 6.49 3.38 -28.22
N TRP A 5 5.27 3.54 -27.67
CA TRP A 5 4.63 2.66 -26.70
C TRP A 5 3.55 1.78 -27.36
N SER A 6 3.22 2.07 -28.63
CA SER A 6 2.03 1.54 -29.32
C SER A 6 2.17 0.14 -29.90
N GLN A 7 3.29 -0.56 -29.69
CA GLN A 7 3.36 -1.96 -30.13
C GLN A 7 2.44 -2.87 -29.27
N ASP A 8 2.10 -2.45 -28.05
CA ASP A 8 1.18 -3.20 -27.16
C ASP A 8 0.12 -2.33 -26.46
N VAL A 9 0.35 -1.02 -26.29
CA VAL A 9 -0.63 -0.11 -25.67
C VAL A 9 -1.18 0.87 -26.72
N ALA A 10 -2.32 0.52 -27.31
CA ALA A 10 -3.01 1.34 -28.31
C ALA A 10 -3.72 2.54 -27.64
N ILE A 11 -2.99 3.63 -27.39
CA ILE A 11 -3.57 4.91 -26.94
C ILE A 11 -3.88 5.79 -28.15
N SER A 12 -5.16 5.91 -28.52
CA SER A 12 -5.62 6.85 -29.55
C SER A 12 -5.42 8.30 -29.08
N SER A 13 -4.93 9.16 -29.98
CA SER A 13 -4.75 10.60 -29.72
C SER A 13 -6.08 11.34 -29.49
N ASP A 14 -7.18 10.78 -29.97
CA ASP A 14 -8.49 11.42 -29.95
C ASP A 14 -9.31 11.01 -28.72
N ARG A 15 -8.81 10.05 -27.95
CA ARG A 15 -9.47 9.55 -26.74
C ARG A 15 -9.23 10.53 -25.58
N PRO A 16 -10.28 11.02 -24.89
CA PRO A 16 -10.10 11.91 -23.76
C PRO A 16 -9.30 11.24 -22.64
N VAL A 17 -8.32 11.95 -22.07
CA VAL A 17 -7.43 11.45 -21.01
C VAL A 17 -8.23 10.93 -19.80
N ALA A 18 -9.36 11.57 -19.48
CA ALA A 18 -10.26 11.15 -18.41
C ALA A 18 -10.84 9.73 -18.58
N THR A 19 -10.81 9.17 -19.80
CA THR A 19 -11.32 7.83 -20.12
C THR A 19 -10.22 6.76 -20.18
N LEU A 20 -8.95 7.15 -20.04
CA LEU A 20 -7.82 6.23 -20.03
C LEU A 20 -7.72 5.54 -18.67
N ASN A 21 -7.21 4.31 -18.65
CA ASN A 21 -6.86 3.63 -17.40
C ASN A 21 -5.62 4.30 -16.75
N PRO A 22 -5.30 4.04 -15.47
CA PRO A 22 -4.17 4.69 -14.78
C PRO A 22 -2.83 4.54 -15.50
N GLU A 23 -2.51 3.33 -15.96
CA GLU A 23 -1.30 3.00 -16.72
C GLU A 23 -1.18 3.87 -18.00
N GLN A 24 -2.24 3.96 -18.80
CA GLN A 24 -2.28 4.76 -20.02
C GLN A 24 -2.14 6.26 -19.74
N ARG A 25 -2.80 6.78 -18.69
CA ARG A 25 -2.63 8.20 -18.29
C ARG A 25 -1.18 8.48 -17.93
N PHE A 26 -0.56 7.55 -17.23
CA PHE A 26 0.82 7.66 -16.81
C PHE A 26 1.79 7.63 -18.01
N ILE A 27 1.57 6.75 -18.98
CA ILE A 27 2.31 6.74 -20.26
C ILE A 27 2.16 8.07 -21.00
N VAL A 28 0.95 8.63 -21.06
CA VAL A 28 0.70 9.95 -21.67
C VAL A 28 1.45 11.06 -20.95
N GLU A 29 1.50 11.01 -19.61
CA GLU A 29 2.23 11.97 -18.78
C GLU A 29 3.75 11.92 -19.03
N ILE A 30 4.34 10.71 -19.04
CA ILE A 30 5.75 10.53 -19.40
C ILE A 30 6.02 11.07 -20.81
N CYS A 31 5.17 10.72 -21.77
CA CYS A 31 5.33 11.18 -23.15
C CYS A 31 5.29 12.71 -23.25
N ARG A 32 4.40 13.37 -22.50
CA ARG A 32 4.31 14.83 -22.40
C ARG A 32 5.58 15.42 -21.79
N ALA A 33 6.08 14.85 -20.70
CA ALA A 33 7.29 15.32 -20.04
C ALA A 33 8.51 15.23 -20.97
N PHE A 34 8.65 14.12 -21.70
CA PHE A 34 9.73 13.91 -22.66
C PHE A 34 9.64 14.85 -23.88
N ALA A 35 8.43 15.13 -24.37
CA ALA A 35 8.23 16.03 -25.51
C ALA A 35 8.72 17.46 -25.23
N ALA A 36 8.75 17.88 -23.97
CA ALA A 36 9.24 19.19 -23.57
C ALA A 36 10.77 19.37 -23.67
N LYS A 37 11.52 18.29 -23.97
CA LYS A 37 13.01 18.29 -24.01
C LYS A 37 13.63 18.99 -22.78
N PRO A 38 13.27 18.54 -21.56
CA PRO A 38 13.66 19.24 -20.35
C PRO A 38 15.17 19.17 -20.12
N LYS A 39 15.74 20.20 -19.47
CA LYS A 39 17.13 20.10 -18.95
C LYS A 39 17.22 19.19 -17.72
N ILE A 40 16.15 19.18 -16.92
CA ILE A 40 16.01 18.35 -15.72
C ILE A 40 14.63 17.70 -15.77
N LEU A 41 14.60 16.38 -15.69
CA LEU A 41 13.39 15.59 -15.57
C LEU A 41 13.32 14.96 -14.19
N ILE A 42 12.21 15.15 -13.49
CA ILE A 42 11.94 14.50 -12.20
C ILE A 42 10.82 13.48 -12.43
N LEU A 43 11.08 12.23 -12.04
CA LEU A 43 10.12 11.13 -12.11
C LEU A 43 9.87 10.63 -10.68
N ASP A 44 8.64 10.77 -10.21
CA ASP A 44 8.23 10.38 -8.87
C ASP A 44 7.45 9.05 -8.90
N GLU A 45 8.04 8.00 -8.33
CA GLU A 45 7.54 6.62 -8.33
C GLU A 45 6.94 6.17 -9.68
N PRO A 46 7.68 6.33 -10.79
CA PRO A 46 7.10 6.22 -12.13
C PRO A 46 6.76 4.78 -12.54
N THR A 47 6.96 3.79 -11.68
CA THR A 47 6.71 2.37 -11.99
C THR A 47 5.61 1.78 -11.14
N GLU A 48 5.01 2.56 -10.22
CA GLU A 48 3.96 2.08 -9.30
C GLU A 48 2.79 1.42 -10.03
N HIS A 49 2.46 1.91 -11.23
CA HIS A 49 1.33 1.45 -12.04
C HIS A 49 1.75 0.61 -13.26
N LEU A 50 3.02 0.23 -13.37
CA LEU A 50 3.59 -0.46 -14.55
C LEU A 50 3.89 -1.93 -14.25
N HIS A 51 3.78 -2.77 -15.29
CA HIS A 51 4.21 -4.16 -15.27
C HIS A 51 5.66 -4.30 -15.79
N GLY A 52 6.28 -5.47 -15.61
CA GLY A 52 7.71 -5.70 -15.88
C GLY A 52 8.17 -5.18 -17.25
N ASP A 53 7.47 -5.56 -18.32
CA ASP A 53 7.82 -5.14 -19.69
C ASP A 53 7.71 -3.61 -19.88
N ASP A 54 6.79 -2.94 -19.19
CA ASP A 54 6.62 -1.49 -19.26
C ASP A 54 7.68 -0.73 -18.47
N VAL A 55 8.15 -1.31 -17.35
CA VAL A 55 9.28 -0.77 -16.58
C VAL A 55 10.55 -0.75 -17.44
N GLU A 56 10.82 -1.84 -18.17
CA GLU A 56 11.98 -1.90 -19.07
C GLU A 56 11.89 -0.86 -20.20
N ARG A 57 10.70 -0.64 -20.76
CA ARG A 57 10.45 0.40 -21.76
C ARG A 57 10.71 1.79 -21.20
N LEU A 58 10.21 2.08 -19.99
CA LEU A 58 10.48 3.34 -19.30
C LEU A 58 11.99 3.54 -19.15
N PHE A 59 12.72 2.54 -18.66
CA PHE A 59 14.15 2.63 -18.42
C PHE A 59 14.92 2.91 -19.71
N LYS A 60 14.55 2.23 -20.81
CA LYS A 60 15.13 2.49 -22.12
C LYS A 60 14.97 3.97 -22.51
N ARG A 61 13.77 4.54 -22.34
CA ARG A 61 13.50 5.95 -22.68
C ARG A 61 14.23 6.94 -21.78
N VAL A 62 14.27 6.66 -20.48
CA VAL A 62 15.03 7.47 -19.53
C VAL A 62 16.51 7.51 -19.91
N ARG A 63 17.10 6.35 -20.28
CA ARG A 63 18.50 6.28 -20.75
C ARG A 63 18.71 7.06 -22.05
N GLU A 64 17.81 6.92 -23.03
CA GLU A 64 17.88 7.67 -24.28
C GLU A 64 17.85 9.18 -24.04
N ILE A 65 17.01 9.65 -23.12
CA ILE A 65 16.87 11.08 -22.81
C ILE A 65 18.04 11.59 -21.99
N ALA A 66 18.51 10.82 -21.02
CA ALA A 66 19.74 11.14 -20.29
C ALA A 66 20.94 11.29 -21.24
N ALA A 67 21.04 10.44 -22.26
CA ALA A 67 22.07 10.51 -23.28
C ALA A 67 22.02 11.80 -24.14
N THR A 68 20.89 12.51 -24.18
CA THR A 68 20.79 13.82 -24.84
C THR A 68 21.31 14.98 -23.99
N GLY A 69 21.81 14.71 -22.78
CA GLY A 69 22.28 15.73 -21.82
C GLY A 69 21.21 16.21 -20.84
N THR A 70 20.06 15.53 -20.78
CA THR A 70 19.02 15.79 -19.76
C THR A 70 19.43 15.15 -18.43
N ALA A 71 19.44 15.91 -17.34
CA ALA A 71 19.59 15.33 -16.01
C ALA A 71 18.27 14.67 -15.59
N VAL A 72 18.31 13.43 -15.09
CA VAL A 72 17.11 12.71 -14.62
C VAL A 72 17.23 12.44 -13.12
N VAL A 73 16.22 12.86 -12.36
CA VAL A 73 16.04 12.52 -10.96
C VAL A 73 14.92 11.48 -10.89
N TYR A 74 15.29 10.25 -10.57
CA TYR A 74 14.36 9.13 -10.40
C TYR A 74 14.14 8.88 -8.92
N ILE A 75 12.92 9.09 -8.45
CA ILE A 75 12.53 8.87 -7.05
C ILE A 75 11.83 7.51 -6.98
N SER A 76 12.42 6.57 -6.24
CA SER A 76 11.74 5.31 -5.94
C SER A 76 12.24 4.63 -4.68
N HIS A 77 11.34 3.90 -4.03
CA HIS A 77 11.66 2.93 -2.97
C HIS A 77 11.95 1.50 -3.51
N ARG A 78 11.83 1.26 -4.82
CA ARG A 78 12.12 -0.04 -5.45
C ARG A 78 13.62 -0.16 -5.78
N LEU A 79 14.40 -0.70 -4.84
CA LEU A 79 15.88 -0.65 -4.95
C LEU A 79 16.47 -1.36 -6.19
N HIS A 80 15.90 -2.48 -6.60
CA HIS A 80 16.32 -3.19 -7.83
C HIS A 80 16.21 -2.30 -9.09
N GLU A 81 15.20 -1.43 -9.15
CA GLU A 81 15.01 -0.47 -10.24
C GLU A 81 16.07 0.61 -10.20
N VAL A 82 16.28 1.19 -9.01
CA VAL A 82 17.26 2.25 -8.78
C VAL A 82 18.65 1.75 -9.20
N GLY A 83 19.02 0.53 -8.80
CA GLY A 83 20.28 -0.10 -9.19
C GLY A 83 20.43 -0.30 -10.71
N ALA A 84 19.34 -0.51 -11.44
CA ALA A 84 19.35 -0.76 -12.87
C ALA A 84 19.43 0.53 -13.74
N ILE A 85 19.04 1.68 -13.20
CA ILE A 85 18.90 2.92 -13.98
C ILE A 85 19.80 4.06 -13.52
N ALA A 86 20.13 4.13 -12.24
CA ALA A 86 20.82 5.27 -11.66
C ALA A 86 22.34 5.15 -11.78
N GLN A 87 23.01 6.28 -12.00
CA GLN A 87 24.47 6.39 -11.84
C GLN A 87 24.85 6.76 -10.39
N ARG A 88 23.95 7.44 -9.69
CA ARG A 88 24.12 7.88 -8.29
C ARG A 88 22.83 7.71 -7.52
N ILE A 89 22.96 7.31 -6.26
CA ILE A 89 21.85 7.12 -5.33
C ILE A 89 22.00 8.12 -4.19
N THR A 90 20.97 8.93 -3.96
CA THR A 90 20.90 9.81 -2.78
C THR A 90 19.85 9.25 -1.83
N VAL A 91 20.23 9.02 -0.59
CA VAL A 91 19.32 8.45 0.43
C VAL A 91 18.82 9.56 1.34
N LEU A 92 17.51 9.63 1.53
CA LEU A 92 16.84 10.54 2.46
C LEU A 92 16.22 9.74 3.60
N ARG A 93 16.38 10.22 4.84
CA ARG A 93 15.72 9.69 6.05
C ARG A 93 15.30 10.85 6.93
N ASP A 94 14.04 10.86 7.36
CA ASP A 94 13.45 11.91 8.20
C ASP A 94 13.70 13.34 7.68
N GLY A 95 13.60 13.52 6.36
CA GLY A 95 13.85 14.81 5.69
C GLY A 95 15.32 15.23 5.61
N LYS A 96 16.26 14.35 5.98
CA LYS A 96 17.71 14.61 5.97
C LYS A 96 18.44 13.69 4.99
N GLY A 97 19.39 14.25 4.25
CA GLY A 97 20.33 13.48 3.42
C GLY A 97 21.21 12.57 4.27
N GLN A 98 21.18 11.27 3.99
CA GLN A 98 22.07 10.28 4.57
C GLN A 98 23.34 10.09 3.74
N GLY A 99 23.39 10.69 2.54
CA GLY A 99 24.54 10.68 1.65
C GLY A 99 24.13 10.52 0.19
N THR A 100 25.11 10.73 -0.70
CA THR A 100 25.00 10.39 -2.12
C THR A 100 26.16 9.48 -2.49
N TYR A 101 25.83 8.37 -3.14
CA TYR A 101 26.77 7.29 -3.46
C TYR A 101 26.75 7.03 -4.96
N ALA A 102 27.86 6.57 -5.51
CA ALA A 102 27.84 5.95 -6.84
C ALA A 102 27.11 4.62 -6.72
N THR A 103 26.25 4.27 -7.69
CA THR A 103 25.40 3.07 -7.61
C THR A 103 26.24 1.80 -7.40
N GLU A 104 27.38 1.70 -8.07
CA GLU A 104 28.34 0.60 -7.97
C GLU A 104 29.07 0.50 -6.62
N SER A 105 29.05 1.57 -5.82
CA SER A 105 29.75 1.63 -4.53
C SER A 105 28.91 1.18 -3.34
N VAL A 106 27.61 0.92 -3.54
CA VAL A 106 26.67 0.54 -2.48
C VAL A 106 25.82 -0.66 -2.89
N THR A 107 25.54 -1.54 -1.94
CA THR A 107 24.60 -2.65 -2.13
C THR A 107 23.17 -2.22 -1.79
N GLU A 108 22.18 -2.94 -2.31
CA GLU A 108 20.78 -2.71 -1.93
C GLU A 108 20.59 -2.77 -0.41
N GLN A 109 21.23 -3.73 0.26
CA GLN A 109 21.14 -3.86 1.71
C GLN A 109 21.69 -2.62 2.43
N GLN A 110 22.84 -2.07 1.99
CA GLN A 110 23.38 -0.84 2.58
C GLN A 110 22.45 0.35 2.37
N VAL A 111 21.82 0.44 1.20
CA VAL A 111 20.80 1.47 0.94
C VAL A 111 19.60 1.31 1.88
N VAL A 112 19.12 0.08 2.12
CA VAL A 112 18.07 -0.19 3.13
C VAL A 112 18.51 0.25 4.51
N GLU A 113 19.73 -0.08 4.94
CA GLU A 113 20.25 0.31 6.25
C GLU A 113 20.33 1.83 6.42
N LEU A 114 20.68 2.57 5.35
CA LEU A 114 20.67 4.03 5.34
C LEU A 114 19.25 4.61 5.43
N ILE A 115 18.27 3.99 4.78
CA ILE A 115 16.85 4.40 4.84
C ILE A 115 16.27 4.15 6.24
N VAL A 116 16.50 2.96 6.80
CA VAL A 116 15.95 2.54 8.10
C VAL A 116 16.70 3.19 9.26
N GLY A 117 18.00 3.45 9.08
CA GLY A 117 18.82 4.11 10.10
C GLY A 117 19.49 3.17 11.09
N GLY A 118 19.69 1.91 10.71
CA GLY A 118 20.30 0.89 11.55
C GLY A 118 20.50 -0.39 10.74
N LYS A 119 21.32 -1.31 11.26
CA LYS A 119 21.41 -2.65 10.68
C LYS A 119 20.04 -3.30 10.76
N LEU A 120 19.58 -3.87 9.66
CA LEU A 120 18.36 -4.68 9.64
C LEU A 120 18.65 -6.03 10.32
N GLU A 121 19.03 -6.02 11.59
CA GLU A 121 18.86 -7.18 12.44
C GLU A 121 17.37 -7.38 12.52
N ARG A 122 16.86 -8.35 11.75
CA ARG A 122 15.47 -8.76 11.82
C ARG A 122 15.25 -9.37 13.20
N GLU A 123 15.05 -8.53 14.22
CA GLU A 123 14.37 -8.90 15.45
C GLU A 123 12.93 -9.23 15.08
N PHE A 124 12.76 -10.42 14.49
CA PHE A 124 11.45 -11.02 14.52
C PHE A 124 11.11 -11.25 15.98
N PRO A 125 9.93 -10.83 16.46
CA PRO A 125 9.51 -11.21 17.79
C PRO A 125 9.60 -12.73 17.91
N SER A 126 10.00 -13.21 19.08
CA SER A 126 10.00 -14.64 19.36
C SER A 126 8.66 -15.23 18.95
N LYS A 127 8.70 -16.33 18.18
CA LYS A 127 7.47 -17.02 17.75
C LYS A 127 6.68 -17.37 19.00
N LEU A 128 5.39 -17.06 18.99
CA LEU A 128 4.50 -17.40 20.10
C LEU A 128 4.56 -18.92 20.34
N GLU A 129 4.74 -19.32 21.60
CA GLU A 129 4.72 -20.71 22.00
C GLU A 129 3.34 -21.33 21.72
N GLY A 130 3.33 -22.56 21.18
CA GLY A 130 2.11 -23.30 20.89
C GLY A 130 2.03 -23.88 19.48
N GLY A 131 2.75 -23.34 18.48
CA GLY A 131 2.88 -23.94 17.14
C GLY A 131 1.62 -24.65 16.63
N GLU A 132 1.72 -25.97 16.38
CA GLU A 132 0.61 -26.81 15.91
C GLU A 132 -0.43 -27.16 16.98
N THR A 133 -0.08 -27.06 18.28
CA THR A 133 -0.97 -27.35 19.41
C THR A 133 -1.81 -26.15 19.84
N ALA A 134 -1.55 -24.96 19.29
CA ALA A 134 -2.34 -23.77 19.54
C ALA A 134 -3.79 -23.94 19.07
N PRO A 135 -4.78 -23.39 19.80
CA PRO A 135 -6.19 -23.53 19.43
C PRO A 135 -6.48 -22.79 18.11
N VAL A 136 -7.40 -23.35 17.33
CA VAL A 136 -7.95 -22.69 16.13
C VAL A 136 -8.80 -21.50 16.58
N VAL A 137 -8.46 -20.30 16.12
CA VAL A 137 -9.14 -19.04 16.47
C VAL A 137 -9.96 -18.47 15.32
N LEU A 138 -9.75 -18.94 14.10
CA LEU A 138 -10.56 -18.61 12.93
C LEU A 138 -10.79 -19.88 12.12
N ARG A 139 -12.05 -20.18 11.83
CA ARG A 139 -12.45 -21.30 10.97
C ARG A 139 -13.36 -20.76 9.88
N VAL A 140 -13.06 -21.12 8.64
CA VAL A 140 -13.80 -20.76 7.43
C VAL A 140 -14.18 -22.06 6.75
N GLU A 141 -15.47 -22.25 6.51
CA GLU A 141 -16.03 -23.49 5.96
C GLU A 141 -16.93 -23.18 4.77
N GLY A 142 -16.54 -23.66 3.59
CA GLY A 142 -17.30 -23.52 2.34
C GLY A 142 -17.58 -22.09 1.90
N LEU A 143 -16.75 -21.12 2.29
CA LEU A 143 -17.04 -19.71 2.05
C LEU A 143 -16.97 -19.39 0.55
N SER A 144 -18.04 -18.79 0.03
CA SER A 144 -18.18 -18.46 -1.39
C SER A 144 -18.77 -17.07 -1.61
N SER A 145 -18.34 -16.38 -2.66
CA SER A 145 -18.83 -15.06 -3.07
C SER A 145 -19.00 -14.98 -4.60
N ALA A 146 -19.08 -13.77 -5.15
CA ALA A 146 -18.99 -13.57 -6.59
C ALA A 146 -17.57 -13.80 -7.15
N HIS A 147 -16.54 -13.66 -6.33
CA HIS A 147 -15.13 -13.62 -6.76
C HIS A 147 -14.29 -14.82 -6.31
N PHE A 148 -14.83 -15.66 -5.43
CA PHE A 148 -14.17 -16.88 -4.96
C PHE A 148 -15.22 -17.94 -4.60
N SER A 149 -14.82 -19.22 -4.60
CA SER A 149 -15.72 -20.35 -4.34
C SER A 149 -15.10 -21.36 -3.39
N ASN A 150 -15.89 -21.84 -2.44
CA ASN A 150 -15.59 -22.98 -1.57
C ASN A 150 -14.24 -22.89 -0.82
N VAL A 151 -13.98 -21.73 -0.21
CA VAL A 151 -12.77 -21.51 0.59
C VAL A 151 -12.92 -22.17 1.96
N ASN A 152 -11.94 -23.01 2.31
CA ASN A 152 -11.86 -23.69 3.60
C ASN A 152 -10.51 -23.35 4.24
N LEU A 153 -10.53 -22.80 5.46
CA LEU A 153 -9.34 -22.32 6.15
C LEU A 153 -9.50 -22.48 7.66
N ALA A 154 -8.44 -22.92 8.35
CA ALA A 154 -8.36 -22.90 9.81
C ALA A 154 -7.06 -22.19 10.22
N VAL A 155 -7.17 -21.19 11.08
CA VAL A 155 -6.05 -20.38 11.56
C VAL A 155 -5.91 -20.55 13.07
N ARG A 156 -4.72 -20.92 13.52
CA ARG A 156 -4.38 -21.08 14.93
C ARG A 156 -3.93 -19.78 15.56
N ARG A 157 -4.03 -19.71 16.89
CA ARG A 157 -3.52 -18.56 17.66
C ARG A 157 -2.03 -18.36 17.38
N GLY A 158 -1.66 -17.17 16.90
CA GLY A 158 -0.27 -16.80 16.62
C GLY A 158 0.24 -17.24 15.23
N GLU A 159 -0.58 -17.91 14.44
CA GLU A 159 -0.25 -18.31 13.08
C GLU A 159 -0.33 -17.11 12.11
N ILE A 160 0.65 -17.00 11.22
CA ILE A 160 0.67 -16.02 10.14
C ILE A 160 0.39 -16.76 8.83
N ILE A 161 -0.68 -16.39 8.14
CA ILE A 161 -1.06 -17.00 6.86
C ILE A 161 -0.80 -16.02 5.72
N GLY A 162 -0.02 -16.47 4.74
CA GLY A 162 0.16 -15.78 3.46
C GLY A 162 -0.87 -16.28 2.44
N LEU A 163 -1.64 -15.38 1.85
CA LEU A 163 -2.51 -15.67 0.70
C LEU A 163 -1.83 -15.15 -0.57
N ALA A 164 -1.41 -16.06 -1.44
CA ALA A 164 -0.73 -15.73 -2.69
C ALA A 164 -1.52 -16.23 -3.91
N GLY A 165 -1.44 -15.50 -5.01
CA GLY A 165 -2.01 -15.87 -6.31
C GLY A 165 -1.94 -14.69 -7.29
N VAL A 166 -2.30 -14.93 -8.55
CA VAL A 166 -2.38 -13.88 -9.58
C VAL A 166 -3.41 -12.81 -9.17
N SER A 167 -3.24 -11.58 -9.65
CA SER A 167 -4.21 -10.49 -9.51
C SER A 167 -5.62 -10.94 -9.92
N ASP A 168 -6.63 -10.42 -9.23
CA ASP A 168 -8.05 -10.67 -9.48
C ASP A 168 -8.56 -12.10 -9.21
N ASN A 169 -7.78 -12.95 -8.50
CA ASN A 169 -8.22 -14.27 -8.04
C ASN A 169 -9.04 -14.24 -6.74
N GLY A 170 -9.56 -13.09 -6.33
CA GLY A 170 -10.49 -12.99 -5.20
C GLY A 170 -9.83 -12.91 -3.82
N GLN A 171 -8.50 -12.79 -3.70
CA GLN A 171 -7.81 -12.74 -2.39
C GLN A 171 -8.21 -11.50 -1.59
N LYS A 172 -8.31 -10.35 -2.26
CA LYS A 172 -8.72 -9.08 -1.64
C LYS A 172 -10.18 -9.16 -1.20
N GLU A 173 -11.03 -9.71 -2.05
CA GLU A 173 -12.47 -9.89 -1.84
C GLU A 173 -12.72 -10.85 -0.69
N PHE A 174 -11.92 -11.92 -0.59
CA PHE A 174 -11.95 -12.85 0.53
C PHE A 174 -11.65 -12.14 1.86
N LEU A 175 -10.55 -11.40 1.95
CA LEU A 175 -10.20 -10.64 3.17
C LEU A 175 -11.26 -9.58 3.52
N ARG A 176 -11.83 -8.90 2.52
CA ARG A 176 -12.92 -7.94 2.72
C ARG A 176 -14.21 -8.61 3.19
N SER A 177 -14.52 -9.82 2.70
CA SER A 177 -15.68 -10.59 3.16
C SER A 177 -15.56 -11.00 4.63
N LEU A 178 -14.37 -11.40 5.09
CA LEU A 178 -14.11 -11.68 6.51
C LEU A 178 -14.32 -10.44 7.40
N ALA A 179 -14.08 -9.25 6.86
CA ALA A 179 -14.33 -7.98 7.53
C ALA A 179 -15.80 -7.51 7.46
N GLY A 180 -16.69 -8.28 6.80
CA GLY A 180 -18.09 -7.94 6.61
C GLY A 180 -18.33 -6.82 5.58
N LEU A 181 -17.36 -6.53 4.72
CA LEU A 181 -17.43 -5.48 3.70
C LEU A 181 -17.93 -5.98 2.34
N GLU A 182 -17.95 -7.29 2.12
CA GLU A 182 -18.42 -7.92 0.89
C GLU A 182 -19.51 -8.94 1.22
N LYS A 183 -20.52 -9.03 0.35
CA LYS A 183 -21.60 -10.02 0.50
C LYS A 183 -21.09 -11.41 0.16
N ILE A 184 -21.40 -12.36 1.02
CA ILE A 184 -21.16 -13.78 0.78
C ILE A 184 -22.40 -14.44 0.18
N LYS A 185 -22.21 -15.50 -0.61
CA LYS A 185 -23.29 -16.34 -1.14
C LYS A 185 -23.61 -17.50 -0.20
N SER A 186 -22.56 -18.13 0.34
CA SER A 186 -22.68 -19.33 1.18
C SER A 186 -21.42 -19.53 2.02
N GLY A 187 -21.51 -20.48 2.95
CA GLY A 187 -20.44 -20.85 3.88
C GLY A 187 -20.59 -20.18 5.23
N THR A 188 -19.68 -20.52 6.14
CA THR A 188 -19.68 -20.02 7.51
C THR A 188 -18.29 -19.63 7.96
N VAL A 189 -18.22 -18.65 8.86
CA VAL A 189 -16.98 -18.24 9.52
C VAL A 189 -17.23 -18.24 11.02
N THR A 190 -16.32 -18.84 11.76
CA THR A 190 -16.33 -18.90 13.21
C THR A 190 -15.04 -18.28 13.73
N VAL A 191 -15.15 -17.34 14.67
CA VAL A 191 -14.02 -16.71 15.33
C VAL A 191 -14.05 -17.12 16.79
N LYS A 192 -12.99 -17.77 17.26
CA LYS A 192 -12.95 -18.51 18.53
C LYS A 192 -14.10 -19.51 18.55
N ASP A 193 -15.12 -19.26 19.38
CA ASP A 193 -16.28 -20.15 19.56
C ASP A 193 -17.59 -19.54 19.04
N SER A 194 -17.53 -18.38 18.36
CA SER A 194 -18.72 -17.64 17.92
C SER A 194 -18.81 -17.57 16.40
N ARG A 195 -19.96 -17.97 15.86
CA ARG A 195 -20.27 -17.80 14.44
C ARG A 195 -20.41 -16.32 14.12
N LEU A 196 -19.73 -15.88 13.07
CA LEU A 196 -19.73 -14.50 12.62
C LEU A 196 -20.93 -14.22 11.71
N ASP A 197 -21.61 -13.11 11.96
CA ASP A 197 -22.53 -12.52 10.98
C ASP A 197 -21.72 -11.84 9.87
N MET A 198 -21.67 -12.51 8.72
CA MET A 198 -20.84 -12.14 7.58
C MET A 198 -21.29 -10.90 6.84
N ASN A 199 -22.51 -10.41 7.09
CA ASN A 199 -23.04 -9.19 6.47
C ASN A 199 -22.95 -7.97 7.41
N SER A 200 -22.15 -8.06 8.48
CA SER A 200 -22.05 -7.03 9.50
C SER A 200 -20.61 -6.69 9.86
N VAL A 201 -20.15 -5.52 9.40
CA VAL A 201 -18.84 -4.94 9.77
C VAL A 201 -18.71 -4.80 11.30
N ARG A 202 -19.82 -4.47 11.98
CA ARG A 202 -19.84 -4.36 13.46
C ARG A 202 -19.64 -5.72 14.12
N ALA A 203 -20.23 -6.79 13.58
CA ALA A 203 -20.00 -8.14 14.09
C ALA A 203 -18.54 -8.56 13.93
N ALA A 204 -17.95 -8.32 12.74
CA ALA A 204 -16.53 -8.62 12.48
C ALA A 204 -15.60 -7.84 13.43
N LYS A 205 -15.88 -6.54 13.63
CA LYS A 205 -15.14 -5.70 14.58
C LYS A 205 -15.24 -6.25 16.02
N ARG A 206 -16.43 -6.63 16.49
CA ARG A 206 -16.62 -7.21 17.84
C ARG A 206 -15.92 -8.55 18.01
N ALA A 207 -15.88 -9.37 16.96
CA ALA A 207 -15.14 -10.64 16.94
C ALA A 207 -13.61 -10.46 16.95
N GLY A 208 -13.11 -9.22 16.80
CA GLY A 208 -11.67 -8.92 16.79
C GLY A 208 -11.04 -8.90 15.40
N ILE A 209 -11.82 -9.07 14.33
CA ILE A 209 -11.31 -8.94 12.96
C ILE A 209 -11.04 -7.46 12.68
N ARG A 210 -9.87 -7.17 12.13
CA ARG A 210 -9.47 -5.84 11.67
C ARG A 210 -8.90 -6.00 10.27
N LEU A 211 -9.40 -5.19 9.34
CA LEU A 211 -8.88 -5.14 7.98
C LEU A 211 -8.01 -3.89 7.84
N LEU A 212 -6.80 -4.08 7.32
CA LEU A 212 -6.00 -3.01 6.76
C LEU A 212 -6.14 -3.10 5.23
N PRO A 213 -6.85 -2.16 4.57
CA PRO A 213 -7.06 -2.24 3.13
C PRO A 213 -5.77 -1.91 2.38
N SER A 214 -5.66 -2.43 1.16
CA SER A 214 -4.53 -2.16 0.27
C SER A 214 -4.51 -0.70 -0.22
N ASP A 215 -5.67 -0.15 -0.57
CA ASP A 215 -5.83 1.26 -0.94
C ASP A 215 -6.10 2.11 0.31
N ARG A 216 -5.05 2.69 0.88
CA ARG A 216 -5.14 3.46 2.12
C ARG A 216 -5.74 4.85 1.90
N HIS A 217 -5.52 5.46 0.74
CA HIS A 217 -5.99 6.81 0.46
C HIS A 217 -7.51 6.85 0.34
N ARG A 218 -8.12 5.86 -0.32
CA ARG A 218 -9.58 5.84 -0.51
C ARG A 218 -10.33 5.13 0.61
N ALA A 219 -9.71 4.15 1.29
CA ALA A 219 -10.42 3.28 2.23
C ALA A 219 -9.96 3.39 3.69
N SER A 220 -8.88 4.12 4.01
CA SER A 220 -8.36 4.24 5.39
C SER A 220 -8.35 5.66 5.94
N MET A 221 -8.62 6.69 5.14
CA MET A 221 -8.61 8.08 5.57
C MET A 221 -9.73 8.89 4.93
N PHE A 222 -10.19 9.91 5.65
CA PHE A 222 -11.10 10.91 5.14
C PHE A 222 -10.30 12.19 4.91
N GLY A 223 -9.96 12.47 3.65
CA GLY A 223 -9.09 13.60 3.29
C GLY A 223 -9.67 14.99 3.58
N VAL A 224 -10.98 15.08 3.86
CA VAL A 224 -11.65 16.32 4.26
C VAL A 224 -11.66 16.56 5.76
N LEU A 225 -11.25 15.55 6.55
CA LEU A 225 -11.23 15.62 8.01
C LEU A 225 -9.81 15.89 8.50
N SER A 226 -9.72 16.53 9.66
CA SER A 226 -8.47 16.75 10.40
C SER A 226 -7.80 15.43 10.80
N VAL A 227 -6.55 15.51 11.28
CA VAL A 227 -5.84 14.34 11.82
C VAL A 227 -6.57 13.80 13.05
N ALA A 228 -7.07 14.68 13.91
CA ALA A 228 -7.81 14.30 15.12
C ALA A 228 -9.11 13.55 14.81
N GLU A 229 -9.90 14.06 13.87
CA GLU A 229 -11.15 13.44 13.44
C GLU A 229 -10.91 12.06 12.82
N ASN A 230 -9.85 11.91 12.01
CA ASN A 230 -9.46 10.62 11.42
C ASN A 230 -9.09 9.58 12.50
N PHE A 231 -8.56 9.98 13.66
CA PHE A 231 -8.27 9.06 14.76
C PHE A 231 -9.54 8.63 15.51
N VAL A 232 -10.45 9.56 15.76
CA VAL A 232 -11.66 9.33 16.58
C VAL A 232 -12.76 8.59 15.83
N ILE A 233 -12.85 8.76 14.51
CA ILE A 233 -13.94 8.15 13.71
C ILE A 233 -14.00 6.62 13.85
N ARG A 234 -12.86 5.98 14.17
CA ARG A 234 -12.77 4.52 14.39
C ARG A 234 -13.23 4.09 15.78
N SER A 235 -13.32 5.01 16.74
CA SER A 235 -13.64 4.78 18.16
C SER A 235 -14.75 5.69 18.69
N LEU A 236 -15.63 6.23 17.83
CA LEU A 236 -16.73 7.12 18.24
C LEU A 236 -17.48 6.66 19.49
N ASP A 237 -17.79 5.36 19.61
CA ASP A 237 -18.49 4.81 20.78
C ASP A 237 -17.74 5.00 22.11
N ALA A 238 -16.40 4.94 22.09
CA ALA A 238 -15.57 5.16 23.28
C ALA A 238 -15.37 6.65 23.59
N ASP A 239 -15.71 7.49 22.62
CA ASP A 239 -15.28 8.88 22.54
C ASP A 239 -16.48 9.85 22.64
N SER A 240 -17.67 9.29 22.60
CA SER A 240 -18.95 9.98 22.68
C SER A 240 -19.58 9.79 24.06
N ARG A 241 -20.11 10.88 24.61
CA ARG A 241 -20.99 10.84 25.79
C ARG A 241 -22.36 11.36 25.39
N LEU A 242 -23.40 10.58 25.66
CA LEU A 242 -24.79 10.92 25.31
C LEU A 242 -24.98 11.27 23.82
N GLY A 243 -24.18 10.67 22.92
CA GLY A 243 -24.23 10.94 21.48
C GLY A 243 -23.39 12.13 20.99
N PHE A 244 -22.72 12.87 21.90
CA PHE A 244 -21.81 13.95 21.54
C PHE A 244 -20.36 13.50 21.66
N VAL A 245 -19.58 13.68 20.58
CA VAL A 245 -18.14 13.43 20.59
C VAL A 245 -17.46 14.51 21.44
N SER A 246 -16.63 14.09 22.38
CA SER A 246 -15.88 15.01 23.23
C SER A 246 -14.63 15.52 22.51
N SER A 247 -14.60 16.82 22.16
CA SER A 247 -13.44 17.45 21.51
C SER A 247 -12.14 17.35 22.33
N SER A 248 -12.24 17.35 23.66
CA SER A 248 -11.06 17.17 24.52
C SER A 248 -10.52 15.74 24.47
N SER A 249 -11.41 14.76 24.43
CA SER A 249 -11.06 13.35 24.30
C SER A 249 -10.47 13.05 22.92
N GLU A 250 -11.01 13.70 21.89
CA GLU A 250 -10.51 13.63 20.52
C GLU A 250 -9.09 14.14 20.39
N ARG A 251 -8.86 15.37 20.86
CA ARG A 251 -7.53 15.99 20.84
C ARG A 251 -6.51 15.18 21.62
N SER A 252 -6.86 14.69 22.81
CA SER A 252 -5.95 13.88 23.63
C SER A 252 -5.52 12.58 22.94
N ARG A 253 -6.44 11.88 22.27
CA ARG A 253 -6.09 10.67 21.50
C ARG A 253 -5.27 10.98 20.26
N ALA A 254 -5.59 12.06 19.55
CA ALA A 254 -4.82 12.50 18.41
C ALA A 254 -3.38 12.83 18.81
N GLU A 255 -3.19 13.61 19.88
CA GLU A 255 -1.87 13.95 20.42
C GLU A 255 -1.10 12.70 20.88
N HIS A 256 -1.77 11.76 21.54
CA HIS A 256 -1.16 10.48 21.92
C HIS A 256 -0.71 9.67 20.70
N ALA A 257 -1.55 9.57 19.66
CA ALA A 257 -1.21 8.87 18.43
C ALA A 257 -0.09 9.59 17.65
N ILE A 258 -0.13 10.92 17.57
CA ILE A 258 0.93 11.73 16.95
C ILE A 258 2.26 11.49 17.65
N SER A 259 2.28 11.46 18.98
CA SER A 259 3.48 11.17 19.77
C SER A 259 3.95 9.73 19.58
N ALA A 260 3.06 8.75 19.78
CA ALA A 260 3.38 7.32 19.73
C ALA A 260 3.86 6.87 18.34
N PHE A 261 3.25 7.38 17.27
CA PHE A 261 3.59 7.03 15.89
C PHE A 261 4.48 8.07 15.20
N ARG A 262 4.92 9.12 15.91
CA ARG A 262 5.77 10.21 15.39
C ARG A 262 5.22 10.86 14.12
N ILE A 263 3.92 11.07 14.06
CA ILE A 263 3.21 11.62 12.90
C ILE A 263 3.66 13.05 12.67
N LYS A 264 4.05 13.38 11.44
CA LYS A 264 4.43 14.74 11.06
C LYS A 264 3.18 15.48 10.60
N THR A 265 2.70 16.41 11.41
CA THR A 265 1.55 17.27 11.11
C THR A 265 1.78 18.66 11.73
N PRO A 266 1.39 19.77 11.07
CA PRO A 266 1.48 21.11 11.67
C PRO A 266 0.59 21.26 12.90
N SER A 267 -0.58 20.61 12.89
CA SER A 267 -1.55 20.56 13.98
C SER A 267 -2.35 19.25 13.95
N PRO A 268 -2.94 18.82 15.07
CA PRO A 268 -3.98 17.79 15.08
C PRO A 268 -5.24 18.19 14.30
N GLU A 269 -5.53 19.50 14.25
CA GLU A 269 -6.61 20.13 13.47
C GLU A 269 -6.21 20.36 12.00
#